data_AF-A0A2Z4UFL4-F1
#
_entry.id   AF-A0A2Z4UFL4-F1
#
_cell.length_a   1.000
_cell.length_b   1.000
_cell.length_c   1.000
_cell.angle_alpha   90.00
_cell.angle_beta   90.00
_cell.angle_gamma   90.00
#
_symmetry.space_group_name_H-M   'P 1'
#
loop_
_entity.id
_entity.type
_entity.pdbx_description
1 polymer ?
#
loop_
_entity_poly.entity_id
_entity_poly.type
_entity_poly.pdbx_seq_one_letter_code
_entity_poly.pdbx_strand_id
1 'polypeptide(L)'
;MKELLRTNDVVLLSFLEARLKGEGIEPFILDMNASIVEGSIGILPRRLMVIDEDFERAEVIAKMALKENDEAIREEPGAAG
;
A
#
# COMPACT_ATOMS: atom_id res chain seq x y z
N MET A 1 1.38 3.56 -17.10
CA MET A 1 1.32 3.29 -15.65
C MET A 1 -0.06 3.68 -15.16
N LYS A 2 -0.63 2.91 -14.22
CA LYS A 2 -1.95 3.13 -13.60
C LYS A 2 -1.83 3.23 -12.08
N GLU A 3 -2.65 4.10 -11.49
CA GLU A 3 -2.75 4.27 -10.03
C GLU A 3 -3.51 3.08 -9.43
N LEU A 4 -2.87 2.37 -8.49
CA LEU A 4 -3.44 1.24 -7.77
C LEU A 4 -4.07 1.66 -6.43
N LEU A 5 -3.36 2.53 -5.69
CA LEU A 5 -3.80 3.03 -4.40
C LEU A 5 -3.25 4.43 -4.15
N ARG A 6 -4.03 5.28 -3.52
CA ARG A 6 -3.61 6.58 -3.01
C ARG A 6 -3.82 6.63 -1.50
N THR A 7 -2.74 6.82 -0.73
CA THR A 7 -2.81 6.87 0.74
C THR A 7 -1.69 7.72 1.35
N ASN A 8 -1.90 8.16 2.59
CA ASN A 8 -0.90 8.82 3.43
C ASN A 8 -0.25 7.87 4.42
N ASP A 9 -0.77 6.65 4.53
CA ASP A 9 -0.25 5.62 5.41
C ASP A 9 1.01 5.00 4.79
N VAL A 10 2.15 5.34 5.37
CA VAL A 10 3.47 4.86 4.92
C VAL A 10 3.69 3.38 5.22
N VAL A 11 3.02 2.84 6.24
CA VAL A 11 3.09 1.43 6.62
C VAL A 11 2.33 0.61 5.60
N LEU A 12 1.11 1.04 5.26
CA LEU A 12 0.28 0.38 4.25
C LEU A 12 0.96 0.37 2.88
N LEU A 13 1.59 1.48 2.49
CA LEU A 13 2.36 1.54 1.24
C LEU A 13 3.50 0.53 1.23
N SER A 14 4.30 0.48 2.30
CA SER A 14 5.44 -0.45 2.39
C SER A 14 4.97 -1.91 2.38
N PHE A 15 3.85 -2.20 3.04
CA PHE A 15 3.25 -3.53 3.05
C PHE A 15 2.83 -3.97 1.65
N LEU A 16 2.03 -3.16 0.94
CA LEU A 16 1.59 -3.48 -0.42
C LEU A 16 2.75 -3.52 -1.41
N GLU A 17 3.75 -2.66 -1.24
CA GLU A 17 4.96 -2.67 -2.07
C GLU A 17 5.68 -4.01 -1.97
N ALA A 18 5.97 -4.47 -0.73
CA ALA A 18 6.59 -5.76 -0.49
C ALA A 18 5.74 -6.92 -1.02
N ARG A 19 4.42 -6.81 -0.90
CA ARG A 19 3.51 -7.88 -1.30
C ARG A 19 3.41 -8.04 -2.81
N LEU A 20 3.34 -6.93 -3.55
CA LEU A 20 3.38 -6.93 -5.01
C LEU A 20 4.72 -7.42 -5.55
N LYS A 21 5.84 -6.99 -4.95
CA LYS A 21 7.19 -7.46 -5.31
C LYS A 21 7.35 -8.97 -5.13
N GLY A 22 6.78 -9.54 -4.06
CA GLY A 22 6.76 -10.98 -3.83
C GLY A 22 6.06 -11.78 -4.95
N GLU A 23 5.10 -11.16 -5.64
CA GLU A 23 4.35 -11.74 -6.75
C GLU A 23 4.97 -11.45 -8.13
N GLY A 24 6.13 -10.78 -8.16
CA GLY A 24 6.84 -10.38 -9.38
C GLY A 24 6.30 -9.12 -10.05
N ILE A 25 5.49 -8.32 -9.35
CA ILE A 25 4.97 -7.04 -9.84
C ILE A 25 5.83 -5.92 -9.26
N GLU A 26 6.34 -5.02 -10.11
CA GLU A 26 7.15 -3.88 -9.67
C GLU A 26 6.29 -2.62 -9.47
N PRO A 27 6.01 -2.21 -8.22
CA PRO A 27 5.27 -0.99 -7.92
C PRO A 27 6.16 0.27 -7.96
N PHE A 28 5.54 1.39 -8.29
CA PHE A 28 6.15 2.72 -8.31
C PHE A 28 5.42 3.65 -7.34
N ILE A 29 6.13 4.28 -6.42
CA ILE A 29 5.56 5.28 -5.51
C ILE A 29 5.81 6.68 -6.08
N LEU A 30 4.74 7.43 -6.33
CA LEU A 30 4.79 8.84 -6.71
C LEU A 30 4.45 9.75 -5.51
N ASP A 31 4.88 11.01 -5.64
CA ASP A 31 4.68 12.09 -4.66
C ASP A 31 5.53 11.99 -3.38
N MET A 32 6.73 11.42 -3.45
CA MET A 32 7.72 11.43 -2.34
C MET A 32 8.28 12.83 -2.01
N ASN A 33 8.05 13.84 -2.86
CA ASN A 33 8.61 15.20 -2.73
C ASN A 33 7.78 16.14 -1.85
N ALA A 34 7.20 15.66 -0.75
CA ALA A 34 6.71 16.55 0.31
C ALA A 34 7.93 17.10 1.05
N SER A 35 8.42 18.27 0.60
CA SER A 35 9.57 18.96 1.18
C SER A 35 9.40 19.10 2.69
N ILE A 36 10.34 18.52 3.44
CA ILE A 36 10.48 18.59 4.91
C ILE A 36 11.00 19.99 5.34
N VAL A 37 10.85 21.02 4.49
CA VAL A 37 11.33 22.37 4.79
C VAL A 37 10.24 23.10 5.57
N GLU A 38 10.44 23.15 6.89
CA GLU A 38 9.83 24.06 7.86
C GLU A 38 8.32 24.35 7.70
N GLY A 39 7.50 23.55 8.39
CA GLY A 39 6.26 24.08 8.98
C GLY A 39 4.97 23.94 8.18
N SER A 40 4.98 23.29 7.02
CA SER A 40 3.74 22.88 6.35
C SER A 40 3.75 21.38 6.13
N ILE A 41 3.00 20.66 6.96
CA ILE A 41 2.63 19.25 6.75
C ILE A 41 1.69 19.23 5.52
N GLY A 42 2.27 19.45 4.34
CA GLY A 42 1.63 19.22 3.06
C GLY A 42 1.60 17.72 2.82
N ILE A 43 0.69 17.03 3.51
CA ILE A 43 0.43 15.60 3.31
C ILE A 43 -0.23 15.45 1.94
N LEU A 44 0.58 15.53 0.88
CA LEU A 44 0.15 15.11 -0.43
C LEU A 44 0.07 13.58 -0.39
N PRO A 45 -1.08 13.00 -0.75
CA PRO A 45 -1.25 11.57 -0.72
C PRO A 45 -0.34 10.90 -1.74
N ARG A 46 0.45 9.95 -1.23
CA ARG A 46 1.38 9.16 -2.03
C ARG A 46 0.57 8.17 -2.86
N ARG A 47 1.00 7.99 -4.10
CA ARG A 47 0.34 7.12 -5.07
C ARG A 47 1.19 5.90 -5.34
N LEU A 48 0.65 4.72 -5.06
CA LEU A 48 1.20 3.45 -5.50
C LEU A 48 0.68 3.19 -6.91
N MET A 49 1.59 3.05 -7.86
CA MET A 49 1.30 2.85 -9.28
C MET A 49 1.95 1.55 -9.77
N VAL A 50 1.39 0.97 -10.82
CA VAL A 50 1.94 -0.19 -11.51
C VAL A 50 1.90 0.04 -13.02
N ILE A 51 2.58 -0.78 -13.81
CA ILE A 51 2.42 -0.74 -15.26
C ILE A 51 1.00 -1.21 -15.65
N ASP A 52 0.50 -0.78 -16.80
CA ASP A 52 -0.87 -1.08 -17.23
C ASP A 52 -1.13 -2.58 -17.37
N GLU A 53 -0.12 -3.34 -17.80
CA GLU A 53 -0.18 -4.79 -18.01
C GLU A 53 -0.35 -5.56 -16.70
N ASP A 54 0.23 -5.06 -15.60
CA ASP A 54 0.13 -5.68 -14.28
C ASP A 54 -1.06 -5.17 -13.47
N PHE A 55 -1.77 -4.14 -13.94
CA PHE A 55 -2.78 -3.43 -13.16
C PHE A 55 -3.89 -4.35 -12.63
N GLU A 56 -4.48 -5.18 -13.49
CA GLU A 56 -5.56 -6.08 -13.10
C GLU A 56 -5.10 -7.10 -12.04
N ARG A 57 -3.90 -7.65 -12.22
CA ARG A 57 -3.33 -8.61 -11.27
C ARG A 57 -2.97 -7.94 -9.95
N ALA A 58 -2.35 -6.77 -10.00
CA ALA A 58 -1.98 -5.97 -8.83
C ALA A 58 -3.21 -5.56 -8.01
N GLU A 59 -4.32 -5.22 -8.66
CA GLU A 59 -5.58 -4.85 -7.99
C GLU A 59 -6.16 -6.02 -7.18
N VAL A 60 -6.13 -7.23 -7.75
CA VAL A 60 -6.58 -8.44 -7.07
C VAL A 60 -5.70 -8.74 -5.85
N ILE A 61 -4.37 -8.71 -6.02
CA ILE A 61 -3.42 -8.97 -4.94
C ILE A 61 -3.57 -7.94 -3.82
N ALA A 62 -3.68 -6.66 -4.16
CA ALA A 62 -3.85 -5.60 -3.16
C ALA A 62 -5.14 -5.77 -2.35
N LYS A 63 -6.25 -6.13 -3.00
CA LYS A 63 -7.52 -6.41 -2.31
C LYS A 63 -7.44 -7.62 -1.37
N MET A 64 -6.74 -8.68 -1.78
CA MET A 64 -6.52 -9.86 -0.92
C MET A 64 -5.65 -9.50 0.28
N ALA A 65 -4.50 -8.86 0.03
CA ALA A 65 -3.56 -8.46 1.07
C ALA A 65 -4.20 -7.52 2.11
N LEU A 66 -5.08 -6.60 1.67
CA LEU A 66 -5.82 -5.72 2.58
C LEU A 66 -6.82 -6.46 3.47
N LYS A 67 -7.50 -7.48 2.94
CA LYS A 67 -8.41 -8.32 3.74
C LYS A 67 -7.65 -9.15 4.76
N GLU A 68 -6.57 -9.81 4.34
CA GLU A 68 -5.70 -10.57 5.22
C GLU A 68 -5.15 -9.69 6.36
N ASN A 69 -4.77 -8.44 6.04
CA ASN A 69 -4.28 -7.50 7.04
C ASN A 69 -5.36 -7.04 8.02
N ASP A 70 -6.63 -6.91 7.62
CA ASP A 70 -7.76 -6.61 8.52
C ASP A 70 -8.15 -7.83 9.38
N GLU A 71 -8.07 -9.03 8.82
CA GLU A 71 -8.36 -10.30 9.51
C GLU A 71 -7.29 -10.67 10.53
N ALA A 72 -6.00 -10.46 10.21
CA ALA A 72 -4.90 -10.69 11.14
C ALA A 72 -4.97 -9.79 12.40
N ILE A 73 -5.62 -8.62 12.31
CA ILE A 73 -5.88 -7.74 13.46
C ILE A 73 -7.07 -8.26 14.30
N ARG A 74 -7.98 -9.03 13.72
CA ARG A 74 -9.14 -9.62 14.42
C ARG A 74 -8.83 -10.95 15.11
N GLU A 75 -7.78 -11.65 14.68
CA GLU A 75 -7.34 -12.91 15.29
C GLU A 75 -6.41 -12.71 16.51
N GLU A 76 -6.73 -11.76 17.40
CA GLU A 76 -6.22 -11.87 18.78
C GLU A 76 -7.03 -12.92 19.56
N PRO A 77 -6.34 -13.91 20.16
CA PRO A 77 -6.92 -15.13 20.68
C PRO A 77 -7.67 -14.86 21.97
N GLY A 78 -8.99 -15.05 21.94
CA GLY A 78 -9.78 -15.35 23.13
C GLY A 78 -9.44 -16.73 23.68
N ALA A 79 -8.22 -16.93 24.19
CA ALA A 79 -7.84 -18.06 25.01
C ALA A 79 -7.44 -17.55 26.40
N ALA A 80 -8.43 -17.42 27.29
CA ALA A 80 -8.38 -17.67 28.74
C ALA A 80 -9.48 -16.86 29.45
N GLY A 81 -10.45 -17.57 30.04
CA GLY A 81 -11.52 -17.02 30.88
C GLY A 81 -12.71 -17.94 30.98
#